data_AF-B0R4Z5-F1
#
_entry.id   AF-B0R4Z5-F1
#
_cell.length_a   1.000
_cell.length_b   1.000
_cell.length_c   1.000
_cell.angle_alpha   90.00
_cell.angle_beta   90.00
_cell.angle_gamma   90.00
#
_symmetry.space_group_name_H-M   'P 1'
#
loop_
_entity.id
_entity.type
_entity.pdbx_description
1 polymer ?
#
loop_
_entity_poly.entity_id
_entity_poly.type
_entity_poly.pdbx_seq_one_letter_code
_entity_poly.pdbx_strand_id
1 'polypeptide(L)' 'MMNEFNEFLKQRPYLGGVVFVGMVLGAALAWAVLQQPAESVLDAVSDPGLWVVLPVLAPLLYVAYVATARQNQ' A
#
# COMPACT_ATOMS: atom_id res chain seq x y z
N MET A 1 -8.23 17.31 12.14
CA MET A 1 -7.98 15.86 12.02
C MET A 1 -7.30 15.46 10.71
N MET A 2 -7.95 15.41 9.53
CA MET A 2 -7.28 14.92 8.30
C MET A 2 -6.08 15.79 7.87
N ASN A 3 -6.16 17.11 8.08
CA ASN A 3 -5.06 18.04 7.80
C ASN A 3 -3.84 17.82 8.73
N GLU A 4 -4.06 17.67 10.03
CA GLU A 4 -2.97 17.44 10.99
C GLU A 4 -2.28 16.10 10.74
N PHE A 5 -3.05 15.06 10.38
CA PHE A 5 -2.48 13.76 10.02
C PHE A 5 -1.63 13.86 8.74
N ASN A 6 -2.11 14.59 7.73
CA ASN A 6 -1.35 14.79 6.49
C ASN A 6 -0.06 15.61 6.72
N GLU A 7 -0.12 16.68 7.53
CA GLU A 7 1.08 17.44 7.91
C GLU A 7 2.07 16.59 8.70
N PHE A 8 1.58 15.74 9.61
CA PHE A 8 2.41 14.80 10.37
C PHE A 8 3.13 13.79 9.45
N LEU A 9 2.44 13.25 8.45
CA LEU A 9 3.04 12.34 7.47
C LEU A 9 4.05 13.03 6.55
N LYS A 10 3.80 14.30 6.16
CA LYS A 10 4.76 15.11 5.40
C LYS A 10 6.07 15.35 6.14
N GLN A 11 6.01 15.54 7.47
CA GLN A 11 7.22 15.70 8.29
C GLN A 11 7.99 14.38 8.46
N ARG A 12 7.33 13.23 8.25
CA ARG A 12 7.91 11.89 8.46
C ARG A 12 7.71 11.03 7.22
N PRO A 13 8.51 11.24 6.15
CA PRO A 13 8.31 10.61 4.85
C PRO A 13 8.33 9.07 4.91
N TYR A 14 9.05 8.48 5.86
CA TYR A 14 9.04 7.03 6.07
C TYR A 14 7.70 6.52 6.60
N LEU A 15 7.09 7.21 7.56
CA LEU A 15 5.75 6.84 8.06
C LEU A 15 4.70 7.06 6.98
N GLY A 16 4.81 8.16 6.23
CA GLY A 16 3.96 8.41 5.05
C GLY A 16 4.06 7.27 4.02
N GLY A 17 5.26 6.77 3.76
CA GLY A 17 5.49 5.65 2.85
C GLY A 17 4.85 4.36 3.33
N VAL A 18 4.97 4.03 4.62
CA VAL A 18 4.32 2.84 5.20
C VAL A 18 2.80 2.92 5.09
N VAL A 19 2.21 4.09 5.41
CA VAL A 19 0.75 4.30 5.31
C VAL A 19 0.29 4.20 3.86
N PHE A 20 1.01 4.81 2.91
CA PHE A 20 0.69 4.77 1.50
C PHE A 20 0.72 3.34 0.94
N VAL A 21 1.80 2.60 1.21
CA VAL A 21 1.93 1.20 0.80
C VAL A 21 0.81 0.36 1.40
N GLY A 22 0.50 0.53 2.69
CA GLY A 22 -0.61 -0.17 3.34
C GLY A 22 -1.97 0.12 2.69
N MET A 23 -2.22 1.37 2.28
CA MET A 23 -3.43 1.76 1.57
C MET A 23 -3.53 1.09 0.18
N VAL A 24 -2.44 1.10 -0.59
CA VAL A 24 -2.42 0.48 -1.93
C VAL A 24 -2.61 -1.04 -1.84
N LEU A 25 -1.95 -1.69 -0.88
CA LEU A 25 -2.11 -3.13 -0.65
C LEU A 25 -3.53 -3.47 -0.20
N GLY A 26 -4.10 -2.69 0.72
CA GLY A 26 -5.48 -2.87 1.16
C GLY A 26 -6.49 -2.70 0.01
N ALA A 27 -6.28 -1.70 -0.86
CA ALA A 27 -7.11 -1.48 -2.03
C ALA A 27 -6.98 -2.62 -3.06
N ALA A 28 -5.76 -3.13 -3.29
CA ALA A 28 -5.52 -4.27 -4.18
C ALA A 28 -6.20 -5.55 -3.69
N LEU A 29 -6.15 -5.82 -2.37
CA LEU A 29 -6.86 -6.95 -1.76
C LEU A 29 -8.38 -6.78 -1.87
N ALA A 30 -8.90 -5.60 -1.56
CA ALA A 30 -10.33 -5.31 -1.72
C ALA A 30 -10.79 -5.48 -3.18
N TRP A 31 -9.96 -5.05 -4.14
CA TRP A 31 -10.21 -5.25 -5.56
C TRP A 31 -10.25 -6.73 -5.95
N ALA A 32 -9.27 -7.52 -5.48
CA ALA A 32 -9.21 -8.96 -5.74
C ALA A 32 -10.46 -9.68 -5.20
N VAL A 33 -10.88 -9.36 -3.96
CA VAL A 33 -12.09 -9.91 -3.35
C VAL A 33 -13.36 -9.51 -4.13
N LEU A 34 -13.44 -8.27 -4.61
CA LEU A 34 -14.58 -7.82 -5.43
C LEU A 34 -14.63 -8.51 -6.81
N GLN A 35 -13.48 -8.88 -7.38
CA GLN A 35 -13.41 -9.55 -8.69
C GLN A 35 -13.84 -11.02 -8.63
N GLN A 36 -13.69 -11.68 -7.48
CA GLN A 36 -14.03 -13.09 -7.29
C GLN A 36 -15.09 -13.26 -6.18
N PRO A 37 -16.36 -12.88 -6.42
CA PRO A 37 -17.42 -12.94 -5.41
C PRO A 37 -17.78 -14.36 -4.95
N ALA A 38 -17.24 -15.40 -5.60
CA ALA A 38 -17.48 -16.80 -5.28
C ALA A 38 -16.33 -17.47 -4.50
N GLU A 39 -15.13 -16.88 -4.48
CA GLU A 39 -13.99 -17.41 -3.73
C GLU A 39 -13.91 -16.81 -2.33
N SER A 40 -13.47 -17.62 -1.38
CA SER A 40 -13.28 -17.16 -0.01
C SER A 40 -12.14 -16.15 0.06
N VAL A 41 -12.21 -15.16 0.95
CA VAL A 41 -11.12 -14.18 1.15
C VAL A 41 -9.79 -14.88 1.46
N LEU A 42 -9.84 -16.07 2.06
CA LEU A 42 -8.69 -16.93 2.31
C LEU A 42 -8.07 -17.51 1.03
N ASP A 43 -8.88 -17.88 0.03
CA ASP A 43 -8.38 -18.34 -1.27
C ASP A 43 -7.69 -17.22 -2.02
N ALA A 44 -8.32 -16.03 -2.10
CA ALA A 44 -7.73 -14.87 -2.75
C ALA A 44 -6.40 -14.44 -2.10
N VAL A 45 -6.30 -14.51 -0.78
CA VAL A 45 -5.04 -14.22 -0.05
C VAL A 45 -4.04 -15.37 -0.18
N SER A 46 -4.47 -16.59 -0.49
CA SER A 46 -3.58 -17.73 -0.74
C SER A 46 -3.00 -17.77 -2.15
N ASP A 47 -3.45 -16.87 -3.04
CA ASP A 47 -2.94 -16.80 -4.41
C ASP A 47 -1.42 -16.55 -4.40
N PRO A 48 -0.61 -17.50 -4.89
CA PRO A 48 0.84 -17.37 -4.90
C PRO A 48 1.33 -16.20 -5.77
N GLY A 49 0.55 -15.79 -6.77
CA GLY A 49 0.82 -14.59 -7.57
C GLY A 49 0.78 -13.33 -6.72
N LEU A 50 -0.16 -13.25 -5.77
CA LEU A 50 -0.27 -12.14 -4.81
C LEU A 50 0.95 -12.09 -3.89
N TRP A 51 1.42 -13.24 -3.40
CA TRP A 51 2.61 -13.34 -2.55
C TRP A 51 3.93 -13.06 -3.27
N VAL A 52 3.99 -13.18 -4.59
CA VAL A 52 5.17 -12.81 -5.39
C VAL A 52 5.14 -11.32 -5.72
N VAL A 53 3.97 -10.77 -6.03
CA VAL A 53 3.81 -9.35 -6.41
C VAL A 53 3.95 -8.44 -5.19
N LEU A 54 3.39 -8.80 -4.02
CA LEU A 54 3.48 -8.01 -2.79
C LEU A 54 4.92 -7.60 -2.41
N PRO A 55 5.88 -8.54 -2.26
CA PRO A 55 7.23 -8.23 -1.80
C PRO A 55 8.07 -7.49 -2.83
N VAL A 56 7.68 -7.48 -4.11
CA VAL A 56 8.33 -6.67 -5.15
C VAL A 56 7.71 -5.26 -5.20
N LEU A 57 6.39 -5.18 -5.15
CA LEU A 57 5.65 -3.92 -5.28
C LEU A 57 5.77 -3.05 -4.03
N ALA A 58 5.71 -3.63 -2.84
CA ALA A 58 5.78 -2.91 -1.57
C ALA A 58 7.07 -2.08 -1.39
N PRO A 59 8.29 -2.63 -1.56
CA PRO A 59 9.52 -1.84 -1.48
C PRO A 59 9.64 -0.82 -2.62
N LEU A 60 9.19 -1.15 -3.84
CA LEU A 60 9.18 -0.19 -4.96
C LEU A 60 8.31 1.03 -4.65
N LEU A 61 7.08 0.80 -4.16
CA LEU A 61 6.15 1.87 -3.76
C LEU A 61 6.69 2.67 -2.58
N TYR A 62 7.31 2.01 -1.61
CA TYR A 62 7.94 2.67 -0.47
C TYR A 62 9.08 3.59 -0.91
N VAL A 63 10.01 3.08 -1.73
CA VAL A 63 11.15 3.86 -2.23
C VAL A 63 10.68 5.01 -3.12
N ALA A 64 9.73 4.77 -4.02
CA ALA A 64 9.15 5.80 -4.87
C ALA A 64 8.48 6.90 -4.04
N TYR A 65 7.69 6.54 -3.03
CA TYR A 65 7.06 7.50 -2.13
C TYR A 65 8.11 8.31 -1.36
N VAL A 66 9.08 7.65 -0.72
CA VAL A 66 10.12 8.33 0.07
C VAL A 66 10.98 9.24 -0.81
N ALA A 67 11.34 8.82 -2.02
CA ALA A 67 12.09 9.64 -2.97
C ALA A 67 11.30 10.89 -3.37
N THR A 68 10.02 10.73 -3.72
CA THR A 68 9.14 11.84 -4.10
C THR A 68 8.89 12.78 -2.93
N ALA A 69 8.69 12.24 -1.72
CA ALA A 69 8.47 13.02 -0.51
C ALA A 69 9.70 13.83 -0.11
N ARG A 70 10.92 13.31 -0.32
CA ARG A 70 12.17 14.07 -0.11
C ARG A 70 12.39 15.14 -1.18
N GLN A 71 11.97 14.90 -2.42
CA GLN A 71 12.14 15.87 -3.50
C GLN A 71 11.18 17.08 -3.37
N ASN A 72 10.06 16.90 -2.67
CA ASN A 72 9.06 17.94 -2.40
C ASN A 72 9.23 18.64 -1.03
N GLN A 73 10.32 18.35 -0.29
CA GLN A 73 10.73 19.12 0.90
C GLN A 73 11.75 20.18 0.51
#